data_AF-A0A517SYY0-F1
#
_entry.id   AF-A0A517SYY0-F1
#
_cell.length_a   1.000
_cell.length_b   1.000
_cell.length_c   1.000
_cell.angle_alpha   90.00
_cell.angle_beta   90.00
_cell.angle_gamma   90.00
#
_symmetry.space_group_name_H-M   'P 1'
#
loop_
_entity.id
_entity.type
_entity.pdbx_description
1 polymer ?
#
loop_
_entity_poly.entity_id
_entity_poly.type
_entity_poly.pdbx_seq_one_letter_code
_entity_poly.pdbx_strand_id
1 'polypeptide(L)'
;MSFLAVEMQHWMACGVIALLMLLAFIGGRRLSRGHYQRKPMLLVCTLLFSLLFTVGLGSHLAWFSIIPSTATLALGNWLPVFLCFCAGVSCAAGYLGKLFRGSTAVTLVALSLVSLVGPLVRPILSPIELSVEAQWRNGVCLQSHSASCGPAAIATLLQQTDTQLGRASLGRVGSQLLDDQAGCERLLARACLTSKHGTLPQGLLGGLRWAVGDSGLDAFAADRDPMRWPAKQQLPNVAIVRFAGPDGGSGMPSFIGQTNEYHAIVVHRRLPDGRWIIADPAVGWVVWDDEMFHRRFTGNAIYLKQI
;
A
#
# COMPACT_ATOMS: atom_id res chain seq x y z
N MET A 1 8.10 -16.37 -10.51
CA MET A 1 7.21 -16.73 -9.37
C MET A 1 5.73 -16.88 -9.80
N SER A 2 5.02 -17.95 -9.39
CA SER A 2 3.59 -18.12 -9.72
C SER A 2 2.69 -17.27 -8.81
N PHE A 3 1.48 -16.94 -9.28
CA PHE A 3 0.49 -16.18 -8.48
C PHE A 3 0.13 -16.92 -7.17
N LEU A 4 0.02 -18.25 -7.21
CA LEU A 4 -0.23 -19.08 -6.02
C LEU A 4 0.88 -18.95 -4.97
N ALA A 5 2.15 -18.82 -5.39
CA ALA A 5 3.25 -18.63 -4.46
C ALA A 5 3.15 -17.28 -3.74
N VAL A 6 2.74 -16.22 -4.44
CA VAL A 6 2.46 -14.91 -3.84
C VAL A 6 1.34 -15.02 -2.81
N GLU A 7 0.22 -15.66 -3.16
CA GLU A 7 -0.91 -15.85 -2.23
C GLU A 7 -0.50 -16.63 -0.99
N MET A 8 0.24 -17.73 -1.16
CA MET A 8 0.75 -18.54 -0.06
C MET A 8 1.64 -17.73 0.89
N GLN A 9 2.51 -16.85 0.35
CA GLN A 9 3.34 -15.97 1.18
C GLN A 9 2.51 -14.99 2.02
N HIS A 10 1.44 -14.42 1.46
CA HIS A 10 0.53 -13.56 2.21
C HIS A 10 -0.15 -14.33 3.36
N TRP A 11 -0.65 -15.54 3.10
CA TRP A 11 -1.30 -16.36 4.13
C TRP A 11 -0.33 -16.81 5.23
N MET A 12 0.89 -17.21 4.87
CA MET A 12 1.93 -17.53 5.85
C MET A 12 2.25 -16.33 6.74
N ALA A 13 2.38 -15.14 6.15
CA ALA A 13 2.61 -13.91 6.90
C ALA A 13 1.44 -13.55 7.83
N CYS A 14 0.19 -13.74 7.38
CA CYS A 14 -0.98 -13.62 8.24
C CYS A 14 -0.95 -14.61 9.41
N GLY A 15 -0.50 -15.85 9.18
CA GLY A 15 -0.30 -16.85 10.23
C GLY A 15 0.72 -16.41 11.28
N VAL A 16 1.84 -15.83 10.85
CA VAL A 16 2.86 -15.25 11.76
C VAL A 16 2.27 -14.11 12.60
N ILE A 17 1.56 -13.17 11.98
CA ILE A 17 0.94 -12.06 12.71
C ILE A 17 -0.17 -12.56 13.65
N ALA A 18 -0.95 -13.56 13.26
CA ALA A 18 -1.96 -14.17 14.13
C ALA A 18 -1.35 -14.84 15.37
N LEU A 19 -0.20 -15.49 15.23
CA LEU A 19 0.56 -16.02 16.37
C LEU A 19 1.03 -14.88 17.29
N LEU A 20 1.58 -13.79 16.73
CA LEU A 20 1.98 -12.62 17.50
C LEU A 20 0.80 -11.94 18.20
N MET A 21 -0.37 -11.88 17.56
CA MET A 21 -1.62 -11.39 18.16
C MET A 21 -2.01 -12.21 19.39
N LEU A 22 -1.94 -13.55 19.31
CA LEU A 22 -2.25 -14.44 20.44
C LEU A 22 -1.27 -14.21 21.60
N LEU A 23 0.04 -14.15 21.31
CA LEU A 23 1.07 -13.89 22.30
C LEU A 23 0.90 -12.52 22.96
N ALA A 24 0.58 -11.49 22.15
CA ALA A 24 0.30 -10.14 22.64
C ALA A 24 -0.93 -10.08 23.54
N PHE A 25 -2.02 -10.78 23.18
CA PHE A 25 -3.20 -10.89 24.04
C PHE A 25 -2.88 -11.54 25.39
N ILE A 26 -2.14 -12.66 25.38
CA ILE A 26 -1.71 -13.35 26.61
C ILE A 26 -0.82 -12.41 27.45
N GLY A 27 0.13 -11.73 26.81
CA GLY A 27 1.04 -10.78 27.44
C GLY A 27 0.30 -9.62 28.11
N GLY A 28 -0.59 -8.94 27.37
CA GLY A 28 -1.41 -7.84 27.89
C GLY A 28 -2.28 -8.27 29.07
N ARG A 29 -2.87 -9.47 29.01
CA ARG A 29 -3.69 -10.03 30.09
C ARG A 29 -2.87 -10.34 31.34
N ARG A 30 -1.69 -10.94 31.20
CA ARG A 30 -0.78 -11.24 32.32
C ARG A 30 -0.28 -9.95 32.98
N LEU A 31 0.16 -8.98 32.19
CA LEU A 31 0.67 -7.70 32.69
C LEU A 31 -0.40 -6.90 33.46
N SER A 32 -1.62 -6.87 32.93
CA SER A 32 -2.76 -6.19 33.57
C SER A 32 -3.16 -6.83 34.91
N ARG A 33 -3.11 -8.17 35.01
CA ARG A 33 -3.37 -8.89 36.28
C ARG A 33 -2.30 -8.65 37.34
N GLY A 34 -1.03 -8.54 36.96
CA GLY A 34 0.08 -8.42 37.91
C GLY A 34 0.23 -7.02 38.52
N HIS A 35 0.28 -5.97 37.70
CA HIS A 35 0.74 -4.65 38.15
C HIS A 35 -0.27 -3.52 37.91
N TYR A 36 -1.21 -3.68 36.97
CA TYR A 36 -2.01 -2.58 36.44
C TYR A 36 -3.52 -2.75 36.59
N GLN A 37 -3.97 -3.68 37.45
CA GLN A 37 -5.39 -4.03 37.54
C GLN A 37 -6.30 -2.81 37.78
N ARG A 38 -5.86 -1.81 38.54
CA ARG A 38 -6.64 -0.59 38.83
C ARG A 38 -6.13 0.67 38.12
N LYS A 39 -5.18 0.54 37.18
CA LYS A 39 -4.52 1.68 36.54
C LYS A 39 -4.90 1.75 35.06
N PRO A 40 -5.73 2.73 34.63
CA PRO A 40 -6.16 2.85 33.23
C PRO A 40 -5.03 3.26 32.27
N MET A 41 -3.95 3.84 32.81
CA MET A 41 -2.85 4.41 32.02
C MET A 41 -2.27 3.43 30.99
N LEU A 42 -2.11 2.14 31.35
CA LEU A 42 -1.57 1.16 30.41
C LEU A 42 -2.43 1.02 29.15
N LEU A 43 -3.76 0.89 29.31
CA LEU A 43 -4.69 0.76 28.19
C LEU A 43 -4.72 2.04 27.34
N VAL A 44 -4.73 3.20 27.99
CA VAL A 44 -4.73 4.49 27.30
C VAL A 44 -3.44 4.66 26.49
N CYS A 45 -2.28 4.40 27.08
CA CYS A 45 -0.99 4.49 26.39
C CYS A 45 -0.92 3.52 25.20
N THR A 46 -1.41 2.28 25.33
CA THR A 46 -1.36 1.31 24.24
C THR A 46 -2.34 1.66 23.11
N LEU A 47 -3.51 2.22 23.43
CA LEU A 47 -4.47 2.70 22.43
C LEU A 47 -3.92 3.93 21.69
N LEU A 48 -3.34 4.89 22.41
CA LEU A 48 -2.67 6.04 21.81
C LEU A 48 -1.51 5.61 20.92
N PHE A 49 -0.68 4.66 21.37
CA PHE A 49 0.39 4.11 20.57
C PHE A 49 -0.14 3.41 19.30
N SER A 50 -1.22 2.63 19.41
CA SER A 50 -1.88 2.00 18.26
C SER A 50 -2.36 3.04 17.25
N LEU A 51 -2.99 4.13 17.73
CA LEU A 51 -3.45 5.24 16.89
C LEU A 51 -2.30 5.95 16.20
N LEU A 52 -1.24 6.30 16.94
CA LEU A 52 -0.04 6.93 16.40
C LEU A 52 0.65 6.04 15.36
N PHE A 53 0.68 4.72 15.60
CA PHE A 53 1.19 3.76 14.63
C PHE A 53 0.37 3.77 13.35
N THR A 54 -0.96 3.70 13.45
CA THR A 54 -1.84 3.69 12.26
C THR A 54 -1.71 4.97 11.45
N VAL A 55 -1.69 6.13 12.10
CA VAL A 55 -1.62 7.44 11.43
C VAL A 55 -0.22 7.71 10.87
N GLY A 56 0.84 7.33 11.60
CA GLY A 56 2.21 7.69 11.29
C GLY A 56 2.98 6.66 10.48
N LEU A 57 2.87 5.36 10.81
CA LEU A 57 3.77 4.31 10.30
C LEU A 57 3.06 3.25 9.45
N GLY A 58 1.75 3.06 9.61
CA GLY A 58 1.02 1.94 9.00
C GLY A 58 0.95 1.96 7.47
N SER A 59 1.06 3.12 6.84
CA SER A 59 0.93 3.28 5.38
C SER A 59 2.25 3.54 4.65
N HIS A 60 3.37 3.59 5.36
CA HIS A 60 4.65 3.96 4.73
C HIS A 60 5.28 2.81 3.96
N LEU A 61 5.70 3.11 2.72
CA LEU A 61 6.56 2.22 1.93
C LEU A 61 7.92 1.92 2.59
N ALA A 62 8.29 2.64 3.66
CA ALA A 62 9.52 2.42 4.41
C ALA A 62 9.68 0.99 4.94
N TRP A 63 8.57 0.29 5.25
CA TRP A 63 8.61 -1.11 5.69
C TRP A 63 9.24 -2.05 4.66
N PHE A 64 9.19 -1.71 3.38
CA PHE A 64 9.77 -2.54 2.32
C PHE A 64 11.30 -2.50 2.26
N SER A 65 11.92 -1.45 2.78
CA SER A 65 13.37 -1.41 2.92
C SER A 65 13.86 -2.42 3.96
N ILE A 66 13.00 -2.78 4.92
CA ILE A 66 13.30 -3.73 6.00
C ILE A 66 12.88 -5.15 5.60
N ILE A 67 11.71 -5.28 4.94
CA ILE A 67 11.13 -6.56 4.55
C ILE A 67 11.01 -6.58 3.01
N PRO A 68 12.03 -7.07 2.29
CA PRO A 68 12.00 -7.14 0.83
C PRO A 68 11.18 -8.35 0.35
N SER A 69 9.93 -8.46 0.79
CA SER A 69 9.02 -9.55 0.38
C SER A 69 7.66 -9.00 -0.04
N THR A 70 6.93 -9.74 -0.89
CA THR A 70 5.51 -9.46 -1.16
C THR A 70 4.66 -9.64 0.11
N ALA A 71 5.13 -10.40 1.10
CA ALA A 71 4.51 -10.55 2.42
C ALA A 71 4.45 -9.26 3.28
N THR A 72 5.08 -8.16 2.84
CA THR A 72 5.15 -6.89 3.59
C THR A 72 3.78 -6.28 3.86
N LEU A 73 2.76 -6.57 3.03
CA LEU A 73 1.39 -6.13 3.30
C LEU A 73 0.90 -6.60 4.69
N ALA A 74 1.18 -7.86 5.04
CA ALA A 74 0.81 -8.42 6.33
C ALA A 74 1.87 -8.10 7.40
N LEU A 75 3.16 -8.29 7.10
CA LEU A 75 4.24 -8.11 8.09
C LEU A 75 4.49 -6.65 8.48
N GLY A 76 4.16 -5.70 7.61
CA GLY A 76 4.22 -4.26 7.90
C GLY A 76 3.05 -3.76 8.74
N ASN A 77 1.99 -4.57 8.90
CA ASN A 77 0.80 -4.19 9.66
C ASN A 77 0.85 -4.73 11.09
N TRP A 78 1.41 -3.93 12.01
CA TRP A 78 1.49 -4.28 13.44
C TRP A 78 0.25 -3.86 14.24
N LEU A 79 -0.69 -3.13 13.65
CA LEU A 79 -1.93 -2.72 14.32
C LEU A 79 -2.71 -3.89 14.92
N PRO A 80 -2.92 -5.04 14.23
CA PRO A 80 -3.58 -6.19 14.81
C PRO A 80 -2.97 -6.65 16.14
N VAL A 81 -1.63 -6.66 16.22
CA VAL A 81 -0.87 -7.09 17.40
C VAL A 81 -1.12 -6.13 18.57
N PHE A 82 -1.07 -4.83 18.32
CA PHE A 82 -1.32 -3.83 19.37
C PHE A 82 -2.78 -3.84 19.86
N LEU A 83 -3.75 -4.01 18.96
CA LEU A 83 -5.16 -4.15 19.34
C LEU A 83 -5.40 -5.40 20.17
N CYS A 84 -4.78 -6.54 19.84
CA CYS A 84 -4.86 -7.76 20.65
C CYS A 84 -4.17 -7.59 22.02
N PHE A 85 -3.05 -6.87 22.10
CA PHE A 85 -2.46 -6.50 23.39
C PHE A 85 -3.43 -5.68 24.24
N CYS A 86 -4.07 -4.65 23.66
CA CYS A 86 -5.08 -3.82 24.32
C CYS A 86 -6.26 -4.67 24.81
N ALA A 87 -6.73 -5.63 24.00
CA ALA A 87 -7.80 -6.55 24.35
C ALA A 87 -7.41 -7.44 25.56
N GLY A 88 -6.17 -7.90 25.60
CA GLY A 88 -5.63 -8.63 26.76
C GLY A 88 -5.65 -7.78 28.02
N VAL A 89 -5.19 -6.53 27.92
CA VAL A 89 -5.20 -5.56 29.04
C VAL A 89 -6.63 -5.29 29.53
N SER A 90 -7.58 -5.08 28.61
CA SER A 90 -8.98 -4.76 28.95
C SER A 90 -9.72 -5.91 29.63
N CYS A 91 -9.40 -7.17 29.33
CA CYS A 91 -9.97 -8.33 30.03
C CYS A 91 -9.71 -8.33 31.55
N ALA A 92 -8.58 -7.75 31.98
CA ALA A 92 -8.17 -7.72 33.39
C ALA A 92 -8.27 -6.32 34.03
N ALA A 93 -8.75 -5.32 33.28
CA ALA A 93 -8.89 -3.94 33.73
C ALA A 93 -9.98 -3.80 34.81
N GLY A 94 -9.56 -3.78 36.08
CA GLY A 94 -10.38 -3.61 37.29
C GLY A 94 -11.27 -2.36 37.30
N TYR A 95 -10.87 -1.30 36.61
CA TYR A 95 -11.62 -0.04 36.51
C TYR A 95 -12.79 -0.09 35.50
N LEU A 96 -12.81 -1.06 34.59
CA LEU A 96 -13.96 -1.29 33.71
C LEU A 96 -14.99 -2.17 34.43
N GLY A 97 -16.29 -1.95 34.18
CA GLY A 97 -17.35 -2.86 34.63
C GLY A 97 -17.19 -4.25 34.00
N LYS A 98 -17.65 -5.31 34.67
CA LYS A 98 -17.48 -6.72 34.21
C LYS A 98 -17.96 -6.94 32.77
N LEU A 99 -19.12 -6.38 32.41
CA LEU A 99 -19.69 -6.45 31.05
C LEU A 99 -18.84 -5.69 30.03
N PHE A 100 -18.41 -4.46 30.36
CA PHE A 100 -17.60 -3.62 29.49
C PHE A 100 -16.21 -4.21 29.20
N ARG A 101 -15.61 -4.94 30.14
CA ARG A 101 -14.32 -5.64 29.92
C ARG A 101 -14.41 -6.64 28.78
N GLY A 102 -15.44 -7.49 28.81
CA GLY A 102 -15.67 -8.51 27.80
C GLY A 102 -15.99 -7.89 26.44
N SER A 103 -16.93 -6.95 26.42
CA SER A 103 -17.32 -6.25 25.19
C SER A 103 -16.13 -5.52 24.55
N THR A 104 -15.36 -4.75 25.33
CA THR A 104 -14.18 -4.02 24.80
C THR A 104 -13.14 -4.97 24.23
N ALA A 105 -12.84 -6.08 24.93
CA ALA A 105 -11.89 -7.08 24.43
C ALA A 105 -12.36 -7.72 23.12
N VAL A 106 -13.64 -8.09 23.03
CA VAL A 106 -14.23 -8.67 21.81
C VAL A 106 -14.16 -7.68 20.65
N THR A 107 -14.53 -6.42 20.87
CA THR A 107 -14.45 -5.37 19.84
C THR A 107 -13.01 -5.18 19.34
N LEU A 108 -12.03 -5.10 20.25
CA LEU A 108 -10.62 -4.93 19.88
C LEU A 108 -10.07 -6.15 19.11
N VAL A 109 -10.45 -7.37 19.50
CA VAL A 109 -10.10 -8.59 18.75
C VAL A 109 -10.75 -8.59 17.36
N ALA A 110 -12.03 -8.21 17.26
CA ALA A 110 -12.72 -8.13 15.97
C ALA A 110 -12.06 -7.08 15.05
N LEU A 111 -11.74 -5.89 15.57
CA LEU A 111 -11.00 -4.86 14.83
C LEU A 111 -9.62 -5.35 14.40
N SER A 112 -8.92 -6.09 15.28
CA SER A 112 -7.63 -6.71 14.96
C SER A 112 -7.74 -7.67 13.78
N LEU A 113 -8.71 -8.59 13.80
CA LEU A 113 -8.95 -9.55 12.72
C LEU A 113 -9.30 -8.85 11.40
N VAL A 114 -10.18 -7.84 11.46
CA VAL A 114 -10.53 -7.03 10.28
C VAL A 114 -9.31 -6.30 9.74
N SER A 115 -8.46 -5.73 10.59
CA SER A 115 -7.24 -5.04 10.16
C SER A 115 -6.20 -5.98 9.54
N LEU A 116 -6.11 -7.23 9.99
CA LEU A 116 -5.20 -8.23 9.45
C LEU A 116 -5.65 -8.75 8.09
N VAL A 117 -6.91 -9.18 7.99
CA VAL A 117 -7.44 -9.92 6.83
C VAL A 117 -8.09 -8.97 5.82
N GLY A 118 -8.55 -7.80 6.26
CA GLY A 118 -9.26 -6.82 5.44
C GLY A 118 -8.56 -6.48 4.13
N PRO A 119 -7.26 -6.13 4.10
CA PRO A 119 -6.55 -5.84 2.86
C PRO A 119 -6.57 -6.97 1.81
N LEU A 120 -6.56 -8.24 2.26
CA LEU A 120 -6.60 -9.41 1.37
C LEU A 120 -8.01 -9.74 0.89
N VAL A 121 -9.01 -9.52 1.73
CA VAL A 121 -10.41 -9.86 1.44
C VAL A 121 -11.14 -8.73 0.73
N ARG A 122 -10.67 -7.49 0.83
CA ARG A 122 -11.29 -6.31 0.21
C ARG A 122 -11.51 -6.44 -1.31
N PRO A 123 -10.57 -6.96 -2.13
CA PRO A 123 -10.82 -7.20 -3.56
C PRO A 123 -11.92 -8.20 -3.85
N ILE A 124 -12.18 -9.13 -2.92
CA ILE A 124 -13.23 -10.16 -3.04
C ILE A 124 -14.58 -9.58 -2.65
N LEU A 125 -14.64 -8.82 -1.54
CA LEU A 125 -15.89 -8.19 -1.07
C LEU A 125 -16.32 -7.00 -1.91
N SER A 126 -15.38 -6.32 -2.56
CA SER A 126 -15.64 -5.12 -3.34
C SER A 126 -14.80 -5.15 -4.63
N PRO A 127 -15.10 -6.11 -5.53
CA PRO A 127 -14.34 -6.28 -6.76
C PRO A 127 -14.52 -5.06 -7.66
N ILE A 128 -13.45 -4.70 -8.35
CA ILE A 128 -13.47 -3.64 -9.36
C ILE A 128 -13.94 -4.24 -10.70
N GLU A 129 -14.81 -3.52 -11.40
CA GLU A 129 -15.23 -3.87 -12.76
C GLU A 129 -14.33 -3.13 -13.74
N LEU A 130 -13.55 -3.89 -14.53
CA LEU A 130 -12.58 -3.36 -15.48
C LEU A 130 -13.02 -3.68 -16.90
N SER A 131 -12.59 -2.85 -17.86
CA SER A 131 -12.83 -3.13 -19.27
C SER A 131 -12.18 -4.45 -19.70
N VAL A 132 -12.73 -5.03 -20.77
CA VAL A 132 -12.17 -6.26 -21.35
C VAL A 132 -10.77 -6.00 -21.89
N GLU A 133 -10.59 -4.82 -22.48
CA GLU A 133 -9.37 -4.35 -23.12
C GLU A 133 -8.86 -3.09 -22.43
N ALA A 134 -7.59 -3.07 -22.04
CA ALA A 134 -6.94 -1.88 -21.54
C ALA A 134 -6.76 -0.88 -22.69
N GLN A 135 -7.02 0.39 -22.40
CA GLN A 135 -6.87 1.46 -23.38
C GLN A 135 -5.45 2.02 -23.29
N TRP A 136 -4.76 2.12 -24.43
CA TRP A 136 -3.43 2.70 -24.50
C TRP A 136 -3.45 3.99 -25.31
N ARG A 137 -2.77 5.02 -24.81
CA ARG A 137 -2.58 6.29 -25.51
C ARG A 137 -1.12 6.70 -25.45
N ASN A 138 -0.45 6.69 -26.60
CA ASN A 138 0.95 7.13 -26.73
C ASN A 138 1.89 6.44 -25.71
N GLY A 139 1.73 5.14 -25.47
CA GLY A 139 2.53 4.38 -24.51
C GLY A 139 2.11 4.53 -23.04
N VAL A 140 0.99 5.19 -22.75
CA VAL A 140 0.38 5.25 -21.41
C VAL A 140 -0.85 4.34 -21.37
N CYS A 141 -0.89 3.41 -20.42
CA CYS A 141 -2.09 2.65 -20.11
C CYS A 141 -3.07 3.55 -19.37
N LEU A 142 -4.22 3.82 -19.99
CA LEU A 142 -5.31 4.57 -19.37
C LEU A 142 -6.11 3.65 -18.46
N GLN A 143 -6.55 4.18 -17.32
CA GLN A 143 -7.36 3.44 -16.37
C GLN A 143 -8.79 3.26 -16.89
N SER A 144 -9.34 2.05 -16.81
CA SER A 144 -10.74 1.82 -17.19
C SER A 144 -11.73 2.17 -16.07
N HIS A 145 -11.26 2.33 -14.83
CA HIS A 145 -12.07 2.58 -13.64
C HIS A 145 -11.34 3.55 -12.70
N SER A 146 -12.06 4.37 -11.92
CA SER A 146 -11.46 5.39 -11.03
C SER A 146 -10.44 4.81 -10.03
N ALA A 147 -10.71 3.61 -9.51
CA ALA A 147 -9.85 2.86 -8.61
C ALA A 147 -8.68 2.07 -9.25
N SER A 148 -8.50 2.07 -10.58
CA SER A 148 -7.48 1.27 -11.27
C SER A 148 -6.24 2.05 -11.74
N CYS A 149 -6.05 3.30 -11.28
CA CYS A 149 -4.86 4.09 -11.58
C CYS A 149 -3.54 3.40 -11.19
N GLY A 150 -3.51 2.66 -10.07
CA GLY A 150 -2.33 1.90 -9.65
C GLY A 150 -1.90 0.83 -10.66
N PRO A 151 -2.76 -0.15 -10.97
CA PRO A 151 -2.50 -1.16 -12.00
C PRO A 151 -2.12 -0.57 -13.37
N ALA A 152 -2.81 0.47 -13.83
CA ALA A 152 -2.52 1.13 -15.10
C ALA A 152 -1.16 1.87 -15.08
N ALA A 153 -0.79 2.48 -13.95
CA ALA A 153 0.53 3.08 -13.77
C ALA A 153 1.65 2.02 -13.79
N ILE A 154 1.44 0.83 -13.19
CA ILE A 154 2.39 -0.27 -13.29
C ILE A 154 2.54 -0.75 -14.73
N ALA A 155 1.42 -0.96 -15.46
CA ALA A 155 1.47 -1.35 -16.86
C ALA A 155 2.31 -0.36 -17.68
N THR A 156 2.07 0.94 -17.47
CA THR A 156 2.84 2.03 -18.09
C THR A 156 4.33 1.96 -17.73
N LEU A 157 4.67 1.77 -16.45
CA LEU A 157 6.06 1.66 -16.00
C LEU A 157 6.77 0.45 -16.65
N LEU A 158 6.11 -0.71 -16.73
CA LEU A 158 6.65 -1.90 -17.37
C LEU A 158 6.90 -1.66 -18.86
N GLN A 159 5.96 -1.04 -19.58
CA GLN A 159 6.13 -0.69 -21.00
C GLN A 159 7.30 0.27 -21.22
N GLN A 160 7.50 1.26 -20.34
CA GLN A 160 8.64 2.17 -20.42
C GLN A 160 9.96 1.45 -20.12
N THR A 161 9.95 0.54 -19.14
CA THR A 161 11.13 -0.27 -18.79
C THR A 161 11.51 -1.20 -19.94
N ASP A 162 10.54 -1.82 -20.61
CA ASP A 162 10.73 -2.62 -21.84
C ASP A 162 11.43 -1.79 -22.92
N THR A 163 10.95 -0.56 -23.14
CA THR A 163 11.51 0.35 -24.15
C THR A 163 12.95 0.75 -23.83
N GLN A 164 13.30 0.88 -22.55
CA GLN A 164 14.63 1.32 -22.11
C GLN A 164 15.66 0.19 -22.01
N LEU A 165 15.25 -0.98 -21.49
CA LEU A 165 16.14 -2.09 -21.17
C LEU A 165 15.96 -3.30 -22.10
N GLY A 166 14.93 -3.28 -22.94
CA GLY A 166 14.57 -4.37 -23.84
C GLY A 166 13.76 -5.47 -23.16
N ARG A 167 13.04 -6.25 -23.97
CA ARG A 167 12.08 -7.28 -23.54
C ARG A 167 12.65 -8.35 -22.63
N ALA A 168 13.90 -8.73 -22.87
CA ALA A 168 14.59 -9.73 -22.07
C ALA A 168 14.71 -9.35 -20.59
N SER A 169 14.62 -8.05 -20.26
CA SER A 169 14.77 -7.53 -18.90
C SER A 169 13.54 -7.63 -18.01
N LEU A 170 12.35 -7.97 -18.55
CA LEU A 170 11.09 -8.03 -17.77
C LEU A 170 10.70 -9.43 -17.33
N GLY A 171 11.51 -10.43 -17.68
CA GLY A 171 11.22 -11.83 -17.38
C GLY A 171 9.93 -12.31 -18.06
N ARG A 172 9.48 -13.51 -17.67
CA ARG A 172 8.36 -14.18 -18.34
C ARG A 172 7.02 -13.47 -18.11
N VAL A 173 6.72 -13.12 -16.86
CA VAL A 173 5.42 -12.53 -16.48
C VAL A 173 5.28 -11.13 -17.05
N GLY A 174 6.30 -10.27 -16.88
CA GLY A 174 6.30 -8.92 -17.42
C GLY A 174 6.19 -8.91 -18.94
N SER A 175 6.91 -9.80 -19.63
CA SER A 175 6.76 -9.96 -21.08
C SER A 175 5.34 -10.38 -21.45
N GLN A 176 4.79 -11.42 -20.82
CA GLN A 176 3.42 -11.87 -21.12
C GLN A 176 2.37 -10.77 -20.90
N LEU A 177 2.51 -9.97 -19.84
CA LEU A 177 1.62 -8.84 -19.56
C LEU A 177 1.63 -7.79 -20.68
N LEU A 178 2.79 -7.55 -21.29
CA LEU A 178 2.91 -6.58 -22.38
C LEU A 178 2.58 -7.17 -23.75
N ASP A 179 2.59 -8.50 -23.92
CA ASP A 179 2.05 -9.16 -25.12
C ASP A 179 0.52 -9.13 -25.11
N ASP A 180 -0.08 -9.32 -23.93
CA ASP A 180 -1.52 -9.17 -23.69
C ASP A 180 -1.85 -7.76 -23.16
N GLN A 181 -1.57 -6.73 -23.98
CA GLN A 181 -1.89 -5.35 -23.63
C GLN A 181 -3.37 -5.15 -23.30
N ALA A 182 -4.27 -5.96 -23.87
CA ALA A 182 -5.69 -5.90 -23.59
C ALA A 182 -6.01 -6.36 -22.15
N GLY A 183 -5.40 -7.45 -21.69
CA GLY A 183 -5.64 -8.01 -20.35
C GLY A 183 -4.77 -7.45 -19.22
N CYS A 184 -3.75 -6.64 -19.53
CA CYS A 184 -2.70 -6.27 -18.57
C CYS A 184 -3.22 -5.55 -17.32
N GLU A 185 -4.14 -4.58 -17.47
CA GLU A 185 -4.70 -3.82 -16.35
C GLU A 185 -5.45 -4.75 -15.39
N ARG A 186 -6.24 -5.70 -15.91
CA ARG A 186 -7.02 -6.65 -15.09
C ARG A 186 -6.12 -7.60 -14.32
N LEU A 187 -5.08 -8.13 -14.96
CA LEU A 187 -4.11 -9.01 -14.32
C LEU A 187 -3.35 -8.28 -13.22
N LEU A 188 -2.90 -7.06 -13.49
CA LEU A 188 -2.23 -6.22 -12.49
C LEU A 188 -3.17 -5.77 -11.37
N ALA A 189 -4.44 -5.50 -11.66
CA ALA A 189 -5.43 -5.17 -10.63
C ALA A 189 -5.58 -6.31 -9.60
N ARG A 190 -5.62 -7.56 -10.08
CA ARG A 190 -5.62 -8.74 -9.22
C ARG A 190 -4.31 -8.87 -8.42
N ALA A 191 -3.15 -8.74 -9.08
CA ALA A 191 -1.85 -8.82 -8.43
C ALA A 191 -1.63 -7.73 -7.38
N CYS A 192 -2.20 -6.55 -7.58
CA CYS A 192 -2.09 -5.42 -6.66
C CYS A 192 -3.14 -5.43 -5.54
N LEU A 193 -4.05 -6.42 -5.50
CA LEU A 193 -5.18 -6.46 -4.57
C LEU A 193 -6.04 -5.18 -4.65
N THR A 194 -6.35 -4.78 -5.88
CA THR A 194 -7.18 -3.60 -6.18
C THR A 194 -8.66 -3.90 -5.95
N SER A 195 -9.38 -2.93 -5.41
CA SER A 195 -10.82 -3.02 -5.10
C SER A 195 -11.53 -1.75 -5.53
N LYS A 196 -12.86 -1.65 -5.33
CA LYS A 196 -13.60 -0.39 -5.51
C LYS A 196 -13.04 0.77 -4.66
N HIS A 197 -12.29 0.48 -3.59
CA HIS A 197 -11.63 1.47 -2.73
C HIS A 197 -10.17 1.78 -3.15
N GLY A 198 -9.77 1.45 -4.37
CA GLY A 198 -8.42 1.67 -4.88
C GLY A 198 -7.42 0.59 -4.47
N THR A 199 -6.14 0.92 -4.62
CA THR A 199 -4.99 0.05 -4.38
C THR A 199 -4.16 0.59 -3.22
N LEU A 200 -3.80 -0.25 -2.26
CA LEU A 200 -2.89 0.15 -1.18
C LEU A 200 -1.45 0.25 -1.73
N PRO A 201 -0.60 1.19 -1.26
CA PRO A 201 0.78 1.31 -1.72
C PRO A 201 1.58 -0.01 -1.61
N GLN A 202 1.31 -0.79 -0.56
CA GLN A 202 1.95 -2.09 -0.38
C GLN A 202 1.47 -3.13 -1.41
N GLY A 203 0.18 -3.10 -1.76
CA GLY A 203 -0.39 -3.95 -2.81
C GLY A 203 0.20 -3.60 -4.18
N LEU A 204 0.36 -2.30 -4.46
CA LEU A 204 1.00 -1.81 -5.68
C LEU A 204 2.43 -2.33 -5.82
N LEU A 205 3.24 -2.21 -4.77
CA LEU A 205 4.61 -2.73 -4.81
C LEU A 205 4.64 -4.26 -4.95
N GLY A 206 3.75 -4.97 -4.24
CA GLY A 206 3.60 -6.43 -4.37
C GLY A 206 3.25 -6.87 -5.78
N GLY A 207 2.32 -6.16 -6.44
CA GLY A 207 1.93 -6.40 -7.82
C GLY A 207 3.07 -6.11 -8.80
N LEU A 208 3.83 -5.04 -8.59
CA LEU A 208 5.01 -4.73 -9.42
C LEU A 208 6.09 -5.82 -9.29
N ARG A 209 6.40 -6.27 -8.07
CA ARG A 209 7.33 -7.40 -7.84
C ARG A 209 6.86 -8.69 -8.48
N TRP A 210 5.57 -8.98 -8.40
CA TRP A 210 5.00 -10.15 -9.09
C TRP A 210 5.18 -10.03 -10.61
N ALA A 211 4.95 -8.85 -11.18
CA ALA A 211 5.07 -8.60 -12.60
C ALA A 211 6.52 -8.74 -13.10
N VAL A 212 7.50 -8.22 -12.36
CA VAL A 212 8.92 -8.34 -12.76
C VAL A 212 9.54 -9.68 -12.37
N GLY A 213 9.05 -10.37 -11.34
CA GLY A 213 9.40 -11.76 -11.03
C GLY A 213 10.87 -12.14 -11.29
N ASP A 214 11.07 -13.21 -12.09
CA ASP A 214 12.38 -13.83 -12.30
C ASP A 214 13.27 -13.06 -13.33
N SER A 215 13.13 -11.74 -13.42
CA SER A 215 13.71 -10.91 -14.51
C SER A 215 15.07 -10.28 -14.23
N GLY A 216 15.64 -10.50 -13.03
CA GLY A 216 16.82 -9.75 -12.58
C GLY A 216 16.50 -8.28 -12.26
N LEU A 217 15.23 -7.88 -12.29
CA LEU A 217 14.74 -6.63 -11.71
C LEU A 217 14.01 -6.90 -10.39
N ASP A 218 14.10 -5.96 -9.47
CA ASP A 218 13.25 -5.89 -8.29
C ASP A 218 12.70 -4.47 -8.12
N ALA A 219 11.60 -4.37 -7.37
CA ALA A 219 10.93 -3.12 -7.09
C ALA A 219 11.29 -2.60 -5.69
N PHE A 220 11.56 -1.30 -5.62
CA PHE A 220 12.01 -0.63 -4.40
C PHE A 220 11.23 0.65 -4.16
N ALA A 221 11.16 1.07 -2.89
CA ALA A 221 10.69 2.41 -2.55
C ALA A 221 11.74 3.46 -3.00
N ALA A 222 11.30 4.48 -3.72
CA ALA A 222 12.15 5.61 -4.11
C ALA A 222 12.40 6.55 -2.90
N ASP A 223 13.34 7.49 -3.06
CA ASP A 223 13.60 8.52 -2.05
C ASP A 223 12.33 9.38 -1.83
N ARG A 224 12.14 9.89 -0.61
CA ARG A 224 11.00 10.78 -0.30
C ARG A 224 11.21 12.18 -0.89
N ASP A 225 12.45 12.55 -1.17
CA ASP A 225 12.80 13.79 -1.83
C ASP A 225 12.94 13.54 -3.35
N PRO A 226 11.97 13.99 -4.17
CA PRO A 226 11.99 13.71 -5.60
C PRO A 226 13.17 14.36 -6.33
N MET A 227 13.78 15.40 -5.75
CA MET A 227 14.96 16.06 -6.30
C MET A 227 16.17 15.11 -6.40
N ARG A 228 16.19 14.04 -5.60
CA ARG A 228 17.27 13.04 -5.57
C ARG A 228 17.08 11.93 -6.60
N TRP A 229 15.88 11.78 -7.18
CA TRP A 229 15.58 10.67 -8.08
C TRP A 229 16.48 10.61 -9.32
N PRO A 230 16.77 11.72 -10.03
CA PRO A 230 17.67 11.68 -11.17
C PRO A 230 19.08 11.21 -10.80
N ALA A 231 19.64 11.76 -9.71
CA ALA A 231 20.98 11.42 -9.22
C ALA A 231 21.07 9.97 -8.73
N LYS A 232 19.99 9.42 -8.19
CA LYS A 232 19.91 8.02 -7.71
C LYS A 232 19.39 7.03 -8.76
N GLN A 233 19.17 7.48 -10.01
CA GLN A 233 18.61 6.65 -11.08
C GLN A 233 17.28 5.97 -10.68
N GLN A 234 16.40 6.70 -9.98
CA GLN A 234 15.10 6.22 -9.52
C GLN A 234 13.96 6.63 -10.47
N LEU A 235 14.28 6.88 -11.74
CA LEU A 235 13.34 7.25 -12.80
C LEU A 235 13.49 6.26 -13.98
N PRO A 236 12.40 5.82 -14.62
CA PRO A 236 11.01 6.15 -14.29
C PRO A 236 10.53 5.48 -12.99
N ASN A 237 9.51 6.06 -12.35
CA ASN A 237 8.89 5.48 -11.14
C ASN A 237 7.39 5.69 -11.11
N VAL A 238 6.67 4.90 -10.31
CA VAL A 238 5.26 5.14 -9.98
C VAL A 238 5.19 5.94 -8.69
N ALA A 239 4.72 7.18 -8.77
CA ALA A 239 4.53 8.07 -7.62
C ALA A 239 3.07 8.12 -7.21
N ILE A 240 2.83 8.16 -5.89
CA ILE A 240 1.50 8.40 -5.32
C ILE A 240 1.35 9.88 -5.03
N VAL A 241 0.34 10.48 -5.62
CA VAL A 241 0.00 11.89 -5.50
C VAL A 241 -1.39 12.08 -4.90
N ARG A 242 -1.69 13.29 -4.44
CA ARG A 242 -3.01 13.73 -4.01
C ARG A 242 -3.49 14.83 -4.94
N PHE A 243 -4.71 14.71 -5.41
CA PHE A 243 -5.40 15.84 -6.02
C PHE A 243 -6.11 16.62 -4.92
N ALA A 244 -5.87 17.93 -4.88
CA ALA A 244 -6.70 18.81 -4.07
C ALA A 244 -8.10 18.82 -4.70
N GLY A 245 -9.14 18.64 -3.86
CA GLY A 245 -10.51 18.88 -4.31
C GLY A 245 -10.67 20.30 -4.86
N PRO A 246 -11.71 20.55 -5.68
CA PRO A 246 -11.96 21.85 -6.29
C PRO A 246 -12.08 23.00 -5.28
N ASP A 247 -12.43 22.69 -4.03
CA ASP A 247 -12.42 23.63 -2.92
C ASP A 247 -11.02 23.69 -2.30
N GLY A 248 -10.13 24.49 -2.88
CA GLY A 248 -8.79 24.82 -2.34
C GLY A 248 -8.80 25.54 -0.98
N GLY A 249 -9.88 25.41 -0.21
CA GLY A 249 -10.01 25.91 1.15
C GLY A 249 -9.21 25.05 2.11
N SER A 250 -8.55 25.72 3.06
CA SER A 250 -7.87 25.17 4.22
C SER A 250 -8.80 24.44 5.20
N GLY A 251 -9.67 23.57 4.69
CA GLY A 251 -10.52 22.70 5.49
C GLY A 251 -9.62 21.77 6.29
N MET A 252 -9.84 21.75 7.61
CA MET A 252 -9.12 20.86 8.52
C MET A 252 -8.99 19.46 7.89
N PRO A 253 -7.81 18.83 7.95
CA PRO A 253 -7.65 17.45 7.51
C PRO A 253 -8.73 16.63 8.21
N SER A 254 -9.68 16.11 7.42
CA SER A 254 -10.75 15.28 7.95
C SER A 254 -10.12 14.16 8.77
N PHE A 255 -10.28 14.24 10.09
CA PHE A 255 -9.75 13.27 11.04
C PHE A 255 -10.49 11.93 10.90
N ILE A 256 -11.65 11.94 10.23
CA ILE A 256 -12.56 10.80 10.03
C ILE A 256 -13.20 10.90 8.63
N GLY A 257 -12.55 10.29 7.62
CA GLY A 257 -13.11 10.13 6.26
C GLY A 257 -12.30 10.87 5.19
N GLN A 258 -11.63 10.14 4.32
CA GLN A 258 -10.74 10.67 3.29
C GLN A 258 -11.54 11.28 2.13
N THR A 259 -11.54 12.61 2.00
CA THR A 259 -11.85 13.31 0.73
C THR A 259 -10.60 13.53 -0.13
N ASN A 260 -9.43 13.06 0.33
CA ASN A 260 -8.21 13.08 -0.47
C ASN A 260 -8.19 11.85 -1.39
N GLU A 261 -8.48 12.08 -2.67
CA GLU A 261 -8.31 11.08 -3.71
C GLU A 261 -6.81 10.91 -3.98
N TYR A 262 -6.26 9.79 -3.51
CA TYR A 262 -4.93 9.35 -3.88
C TYR A 262 -4.94 8.85 -5.31
N HIS A 263 -3.89 9.18 -6.06
CA HIS A 263 -3.73 8.78 -7.44
C HIS A 263 -2.33 8.27 -7.70
N ALA A 264 -2.20 7.25 -8.55
CA ALA A 264 -0.92 6.72 -8.97
C ALA A 264 -0.59 7.20 -10.37
N ILE A 265 0.60 7.78 -10.53
CA ILE A 265 1.12 8.30 -11.80
C ILE A 265 2.52 7.73 -12.07
N VAL A 266 2.95 7.69 -13.33
CA VAL A 266 4.34 7.39 -13.67
C VAL A 266 5.10 8.69 -13.89
N VAL A 267 6.13 8.94 -13.09
CA VAL A 267 7.07 10.05 -13.31
C VAL A 267 8.17 9.54 -14.22
N HIS A 268 8.18 10.03 -15.45
CA HIS A 268 9.08 9.53 -16.49
C HIS A 268 10.47 10.15 -16.37
N ARG A 269 10.54 11.48 -16.36
CA ARG A 269 11.80 12.23 -16.21
C ARG A 269 11.56 13.65 -15.71
N ARG A 270 12.63 14.29 -15.22
CA ARG A 270 12.69 15.72 -14.97
C ARG A 270 13.37 16.43 -16.15
N LEU A 271 12.79 17.53 -16.60
CA LEU A 271 13.34 18.38 -17.67
C LEU A 271 14.43 19.32 -17.12
N PRO A 272 15.33 19.84 -17.98
CA PRO A 272 16.38 20.78 -17.55
C PRO A 272 15.86 22.07 -16.93
N ASP A 273 14.63 22.48 -17.28
CA ASP A 273 13.93 23.64 -16.71
C ASP A 273 13.22 23.35 -15.38
N GLY A 274 13.39 22.15 -14.83
CA GLY A 274 12.83 21.73 -13.55
C GLY A 274 11.44 21.09 -13.63
N ARG A 275 10.77 21.14 -14.78
CA ARG A 275 9.42 20.53 -14.95
C ARG A 275 9.47 19.01 -14.99
N TRP A 276 8.35 18.36 -14.70
CA TRP A 276 8.22 16.91 -14.61
C TRP A 276 7.35 16.38 -15.74
N ILE A 277 7.86 15.41 -16.51
CA ILE A 277 7.05 14.67 -17.49
C ILE A 277 6.40 13.49 -16.79
N ILE A 278 5.08 13.45 -16.84
CA ILE A 278 4.25 12.49 -16.11
C ILE A 278 3.34 11.77 -17.10
N ALA A 279 3.26 10.46 -16.97
CA ALA A 279 2.22 9.64 -17.59
C ALA A 279 1.14 9.38 -16.54
N ASP A 280 0.01 10.06 -16.69
CA ASP A 280 -1.14 9.98 -15.81
C ASP A 280 -2.17 9.00 -16.40
N PRO A 281 -2.53 7.90 -15.71
CA PRO A 281 -3.53 6.95 -16.19
C PRO A 281 -4.91 7.54 -16.52
N ALA A 282 -5.27 8.71 -15.97
CA ALA A 282 -6.56 9.32 -16.25
C ALA A 282 -6.58 10.07 -17.60
N VAL A 283 -5.46 10.64 -18.02
CA VAL A 283 -5.43 11.61 -19.14
C VAL A 283 -4.34 11.34 -20.19
N GLY A 284 -3.30 10.57 -19.86
CA GLY A 284 -2.12 10.33 -20.69
C GLY A 284 -0.93 11.20 -20.26
N TRP A 285 -0.14 11.66 -21.23
CA TRP A 285 1.03 12.49 -20.95
C TRP A 285 0.67 13.90 -20.51
N VAL A 286 1.27 14.36 -19.41
CA VAL A 286 1.15 15.72 -18.89
C VAL A 286 2.51 16.23 -18.42
N VAL A 287 2.64 17.55 -18.32
CA VAL A 287 3.82 18.22 -17.77
C VAL A 287 3.39 19.03 -16.57
N TRP A 288 3.99 18.78 -15.41
CA TRP A 288 3.76 19.59 -14.21
C TRP A 288 5.00 20.44 -13.92
N ASP A 289 4.79 21.65 -13.44
CA ASP A 289 5.87 22.42 -12.83
C ASP A 289 6.31 21.78 -11.50
N ASP A 290 7.47 22.22 -11.03
CA ASP A 290 8.12 21.65 -9.84
C ASP A 290 7.28 21.87 -8.58
N GLU A 291 6.70 23.06 -8.42
CA GLU A 291 5.87 23.42 -7.26
C GLU A 291 4.60 22.57 -7.20
N MET A 292 3.90 22.42 -8.33
CA MET A 292 2.71 21.59 -8.47
C MET A 292 3.00 20.13 -8.13
N PHE A 293 4.12 19.58 -8.62
CA PHE A 293 4.50 18.21 -8.30
C PHE A 293 4.77 18.04 -6.81
N HIS A 294 5.58 18.90 -6.19
CA HIS A 294 5.89 18.82 -4.76
C HIS A 294 4.66 18.97 -3.88
N ARG A 295 3.72 19.86 -4.24
CA ARG A 295 2.46 20.05 -3.50
C ARG A 295 1.57 18.81 -3.55
N ARG A 296 1.60 18.06 -4.64
CA ARG A 296 0.77 16.86 -4.85
C ARG A 296 1.43 15.58 -4.34
N PHE A 297 2.76 15.51 -4.34
CA PHE A 297 3.49 14.30 -4.01
C PHE A 297 3.31 13.89 -2.54
N THR A 298 3.00 12.62 -2.30
CA THR A 298 2.74 12.12 -0.94
C THR A 298 3.99 11.66 -0.18
N GLY A 299 5.15 11.68 -0.83
CA GLY A 299 6.38 11.09 -0.29
C GLY A 299 6.50 9.58 -0.55
N ASN A 300 5.59 8.97 -1.32
CA ASN A 300 5.63 7.55 -1.66
C ASN A 300 5.77 7.36 -3.17
N ALA A 301 6.85 6.70 -3.59
CA ALA A 301 7.04 6.27 -4.97
C ALA A 301 7.76 4.91 -5.01
N ILE A 302 7.55 4.15 -6.08
CA ILE A 302 8.17 2.85 -6.32
C ILE A 302 8.86 2.83 -7.69
N TYR A 303 10.05 2.26 -7.77
CA TYR A 303 10.84 2.17 -9.00
C TYR A 303 11.41 0.77 -9.18
N LEU A 304 11.86 0.45 -10.40
CA LEU A 304 12.52 -0.80 -10.73
C LEU A 304 14.04 -0.61 -10.76
N LYS A 305 14.77 -1.62 -10.29
CA LYS A 305 16.23 -1.64 -10.31
C LYS A 305 16.73 -3.04 -10.64
N GLN A 306 17.82 -3.13 -11.42
CA GLN A 306 18.55 -4.39 -11.62
C GLN A 306 19.22 -4.86 -10.31
N ILE A 307 19.10 -6.16 -10.02
CA ILE A 307 19.69 -6.84 -8.86
C ILE A 307 20.90 -7.69 -9.22
#